data_AF-N8VKD2-F1
#
_entry.id   AF-N8VKD2-F1
#
_cell.length_a   1.000
_cell.length_b   1.000
_cell.length_c   1.000
_cell.angle_alpha   90.00
_cell.angle_beta   90.00
_cell.angle_gamma   90.00
#
_symmetry.space_group_name_H-M   'P 1'
#
loop_
_entity.id
_entity.type
_entity.pdbx_description
1 polymer ?
#
loop_
_entity_poly.entity_id
_entity_poly.type
_entity_poly.pdbx_seq_one_letter_code
_entity_poly.pdbx_strand_id
1 'polypeptide(L)'
;MYFKSRLQPELGKNNLFGTADFDYFLSDNGFMVIEDLDQGKASVTNDMHNVLASLVHQGYNLAELKVIYKDSAGIYDAVLIEPDNSMTGIASLNAATLNEAFRRYIERIECQALKQHHSLNPC
;
A
#
# COMPACT_ATOMS: atom_id res chain seq x y z
N MET A 1 -18.57 -15.55 4.25
CA MET A 1 -18.00 -15.53 5.61
C MET A 1 -16.58 -15.01 5.50
N TYR A 2 -16.28 -13.82 6.01
CA TYR A 2 -14.92 -13.29 6.05
C TYR A 2 -14.26 -13.83 7.31
N PHE A 3 -13.38 -14.83 7.17
CA PHE A 3 -12.50 -15.24 8.26
C PHE A 3 -11.39 -14.20 8.36
N LYS A 4 -11.40 -13.40 9.43
CA LYS A 4 -10.24 -12.61 9.82
C LYS A 4 -9.14 -13.58 10.28
N SER A 5 -8.30 -14.05 9.37
CA SER A 5 -6.91 -14.41 9.72
C SER A 5 -6.22 -13.08 10.05
N ARG A 6 -6.45 -12.59 11.28
CA ARG A 6 -5.70 -11.46 11.83
C ARG A 6 -4.27 -11.98 12.06
N LEU A 7 -3.47 -12.06 10.99
CA LEU A 7 -2.03 -11.99 11.11
C LEU A 7 -1.75 -10.72 11.92
N GLN A 8 -0.99 -10.89 12.99
CA GLN A 8 -0.90 -9.95 14.09
C GLN A 8 -0.52 -8.55 13.56
N PRO A 9 -1.15 -7.46 14.04
CA PRO A 9 -0.64 -6.12 13.77
C PRO A 9 0.73 -6.02 14.45
N GLU A 10 1.78 -6.28 13.68
CA GLU A 10 3.14 -5.93 14.03
C GLU A 10 3.18 -4.40 13.94
N LEU A 11 2.83 -3.74 15.05
CA LEU A 11 2.90 -2.29 15.16
C LEU A 11 4.28 -1.87 14.66
N GLY A 12 4.35 -1.08 13.58
CA GLY A 12 5.61 -0.58 13.02
C GLY A 12 6.33 0.30 14.04
N LYS A 13 7.05 -0.31 14.99
CA LYS A 13 7.72 0.39 16.09
C LYS A 13 9.08 0.91 15.65
N ASN A 14 9.12 1.73 14.61
CA ASN A 14 10.34 2.43 14.21
C ASN A 14 10.25 3.92 14.51
N ASN A 15 9.89 4.25 15.77
CA ASN A 15 9.80 5.62 16.28
C ASN A 15 11.18 6.27 16.58
N LEU A 16 12.19 6.02 15.74
CA LEU A 16 13.55 6.57 15.91
C LEU A 16 13.75 7.91 15.17
N PHE A 17 12.84 8.34 14.29
CA PHE A 17 13.01 9.55 13.46
C PHE A 17 11.79 10.49 13.37
N GLY A 18 10.77 10.36 14.22
CA GLY A 18 9.57 11.22 14.14
C GLY A 18 8.65 10.88 12.95
N THR A 19 8.68 9.61 12.53
CA THR A 19 7.91 9.06 11.41
C THR A 19 6.41 8.96 11.72
N ALA A 20 5.60 8.79 10.68
CA ALA A 20 4.17 8.53 10.83
C ALA A 20 3.91 7.32 11.73
N ASP A 21 2.88 7.40 12.57
CA ASP A 21 2.38 6.25 13.32
C ASP A 21 1.37 5.52 12.42
N PHE A 22 1.67 4.29 12.05
CA PHE A 22 0.85 3.49 11.13
C PHE A 22 0.71 2.05 11.61
N ASP A 23 -0.38 1.41 11.19
CA ASP A 23 -0.56 -0.04 11.28
C ASP A 23 -0.53 -0.63 9.86
N TYR A 24 -0.24 -1.92 9.75
CA TYR A 24 -0.33 -2.60 8.47
C TYR A 24 -0.75 -4.06 8.62
N PHE A 25 -1.35 -4.60 7.56
CA PHE A 25 -1.65 -6.02 7.47
C PHE A 25 -1.53 -6.53 6.03
N LEU A 26 -1.25 -7.82 5.91
CA LEU A 26 -1.30 -8.55 4.65
C LEU A 26 -2.67 -9.20 4.50
N SER A 27 -3.30 -9.02 3.34
CA SER A 27 -4.54 -9.68 2.99
C SER A 27 -4.29 -10.94 2.14
N ASP A 28 -5.22 -11.89 2.19
CA ASP A 28 -5.11 -13.16 1.45
C ASP A 28 -5.06 -12.99 -0.08
N ASN A 29 -5.48 -11.84 -0.61
CA ASN A 29 -5.42 -11.51 -2.05
C ASN A 29 -4.11 -10.79 -2.46
N GLY A 30 -3.08 -10.82 -1.61
CA GLY A 30 -1.74 -10.32 -1.92
C GLY A 30 -1.60 -8.80 -1.80
N PHE A 31 -2.47 -8.14 -1.04
CA PHE A 31 -2.31 -6.71 -0.74
C PHE A 31 -1.60 -6.52 0.59
N MET A 32 -0.72 -5.52 0.62
CA MET A 32 -0.29 -4.88 1.86
C MET A 32 -1.13 -3.62 2.05
N VAL A 33 -1.83 -3.56 3.17
CA VAL A 33 -2.70 -2.44 3.53
C VAL A 33 -2.06 -1.69 4.68
N ILE A 34 -1.76 -0.41 4.46
CA ILE A 34 -1.16 0.48 5.46
C ILE A 34 -2.24 1.45 5.94
N GLU A 35 -2.44 1.57 7.24
CA GLU A 35 -3.43 2.49 7.82
C GLU A 35 -2.75 3.56 8.67
N ASP A 36 -3.04 4.82 8.38
CA ASP A 36 -2.63 5.95 9.23
C ASP A 36 -3.38 5.91 10.57
N LEU A 37 -2.65 5.99 11.68
CA LEU A 37 -3.23 5.98 13.02
C LEU A 37 -3.56 7.39 13.55
N ASP A 38 -3.23 8.45 12.79
CA ASP A 38 -3.54 9.86 13.09
C ASP A 38 -3.17 10.29 14.52
N GLN A 39 -1.97 9.92 14.99
CA GLN A 39 -1.52 10.21 16.35
C GLN A 39 -0.85 11.59 16.52
N GLY A 40 -1.11 12.53 15.60
CA GLY A 40 -0.69 13.92 15.72
C GLY A 40 0.78 14.23 15.39
N LYS A 41 1.52 13.28 14.80
CA LYS A 41 2.87 13.52 14.24
C LYS A 41 2.80 13.83 12.73
N ALA A 42 3.41 13.01 11.89
CA ALA A 42 3.30 13.04 10.44
C ALA A 42 2.22 12.05 9.98
N SER A 43 1.49 12.40 8.92
CA SER A 43 0.57 11.46 8.26
C SER A 43 1.36 10.48 7.38
N VAL A 44 0.80 9.29 7.16
CA VAL A 44 1.37 8.27 6.26
C VAL A 44 1.60 8.84 4.86
N THR A 45 0.69 9.68 4.35
CA THR A 45 0.85 10.33 3.04
C THR A 45 2.10 11.19 2.97
N ASN A 46 2.40 11.96 4.02
CA ASN A 46 3.54 12.88 4.04
C ASN A 46 4.87 12.16 4.31
N ASP A 47 4.82 10.96 4.89
CA ASP A 47 6.00 10.20 5.32
C ASP A 47 6.14 8.84 4.61
N MET A 48 5.43 8.67 3.49
CA MET A 48 5.27 7.38 2.80
C MET A 48 6.61 6.70 2.50
N HIS A 49 7.63 7.45 2.08
CA HIS A 49 8.95 6.88 1.81
C HIS A 49 9.58 6.21 3.02
N ASN A 50 9.47 6.82 4.21
CA ASN A 50 10.02 6.25 5.45
C ASN A 50 9.18 5.07 5.92
N VAL A 51 7.86 5.12 5.77
CA VAL A 51 6.95 4.00 6.03
C VAL A 51 7.36 2.78 5.20
N LEU A 52 7.51 2.92 3.89
CA LEU A 52 7.89 1.83 2.99
C LEU A 52 9.31 1.33 3.27
N ALA A 53 10.27 2.23 3.48
CA ALA A 53 11.63 1.83 3.85
C ALA A 53 11.67 1.01 5.14
N SER A 54 10.82 1.36 6.12
CA SER A 54 10.70 0.62 7.37
C SER A 54 10.14 -0.80 7.18
N LEU A 55 9.23 -0.99 6.21
CA LEU A 55 8.66 -2.30 5.87
C LEU A 55 9.68 -3.15 5.08
N VAL A 56 10.42 -2.55 4.16
CA VAL A 56 11.54 -3.24 3.48
C VAL A 56 12.60 -3.68 4.50
N HIS A 57 12.93 -2.83 5.47
CA HIS A 57 13.90 -3.18 6.52
C HIS A 57 13.41 -4.31 7.43
N GLN A 58 12.09 -4.47 7.58
CA GLN A 58 11.47 -5.61 8.27
C GLN A 58 11.46 -6.89 7.43
N GLY A 59 11.91 -6.84 6.18
CA GLY A 59 12.07 -8.00 5.28
C GLY A 59 10.94 -8.19 4.28
N TYR A 60 10.01 -7.24 4.15
CA TYR A 60 8.96 -7.33 3.13
C TYR A 60 9.49 -6.98 1.74
N ASN A 61 9.20 -7.82 0.75
CA ASN A 61 9.40 -7.52 -0.66
C ASN A 61 8.15 -6.82 -1.22
N LEU A 62 8.12 -5.49 -1.13
CA LEU A 62 7.00 -4.67 -1.58
C LEU A 62 6.72 -4.77 -3.08
N ALA A 63 7.74 -5.03 -3.90
CA ALA A 63 7.60 -5.19 -5.34
C ALA A 63 6.74 -6.40 -5.76
N GLU A 64 6.60 -7.39 -4.87
CA GLU A 64 5.74 -8.57 -5.09
C GLU A 64 4.33 -8.39 -4.51
N LEU A 65 4.05 -7.24 -3.91
CA LEU A 65 2.80 -6.97 -3.20
C LEU A 65 2.04 -5.81 -3.85
N LYS A 66 0.72 -5.85 -3.69
CA LYS A 66 -0.16 -4.74 -4.08
C LYS A 66 -0.27 -3.81 -2.88
N VAL A 67 0.42 -2.67 -2.94
CA VAL A 67 0.46 -1.75 -1.80
C VAL A 67 -0.65 -0.71 -1.91
N ILE A 68 -1.51 -0.64 -0.90
CA ILE A 68 -2.49 0.42 -0.72
C ILE A 68 -2.33 1.02 0.66
N TYR A 69 -2.70 2.29 0.79
CA TYR A 69 -2.76 2.95 2.09
C TYR A 69 -4.10 3.64 2.29
N LYS A 70 -4.49 3.80 3.55
CA LYS A 70 -5.65 4.57 3.99
C LYS A 70 -5.16 5.84 4.67
N ASP A 71 -5.59 6.99 4.17
CA ASP A 71 -5.28 8.27 4.79
C ASP A 71 -6.16 8.55 6.03
N SER A 72 -5.88 9.66 6.72
CA SER A 72 -6.66 10.11 7.88
C SER A 72 -8.09 10.53 7.54
N ALA A 73 -8.41 10.82 6.27
CA ALA A 73 -9.77 11.04 5.80
C ALA A 73 -10.54 9.72 5.58
N GLY A 74 -9.86 8.58 5.73
CA GLY A 74 -10.39 7.25 5.57
C GLY A 74 -10.52 6.79 4.13
N ILE A 75 -9.83 7.46 3.21
CA ILE A 75 -9.80 7.15 1.79
C ILE A 75 -8.59 6.28 1.49
N TYR A 76 -8.83 5.23 0.70
CA TYR A 76 -7.80 4.32 0.24
C TYR A 76 -7.31 4.73 -1.15
N ASP A 77 -5.99 4.74 -1.31
CA ASP A 77 -5.26 4.97 -2.56
C ASP A 77 -4.12 3.97 -2.73
N ALA A 78 -3.61 3.85 -3.96
CA ALA A 78 -2.55 2.90 -4.30
C ALA A 78 -1.17 3.55 -4.21
N VAL A 79 -0.20 2.79 -3.72
CA VAL A 79 1.21 3.14 -3.81
C VAL A 79 1.81 2.34 -4.96
N LEU A 80 2.48 3.03 -5.88
CA LEU A 80 3.16 2.41 -7.02
C LEU A 80 4.60 2.09 -6.61
N ILE A 81 4.95 0.80 -6.68
CA ILE A 81 6.24 0.27 -6.24
C ILE A 81 7.02 -0.24 -7.46
N GLU A 82 8.30 0.13 -7.53
CA GLU A 82 9.26 -0.34 -8.52
C GLU A 82 9.90 -1.68 -8.11
N PRO A 83 10.55 -2.41 -9.04
CA PRO A 83 11.19 -3.70 -8.75
C PRO A 83 12.28 -3.65 -7.65
N ASP A 84 12.82 -2.47 -7.35
CA ASP A 84 13.81 -2.26 -6.28
C ASP A 84 13.18 -1.93 -4.91
N ASN A 85 11.86 -2.07 -4.78
CA ASN A 85 11.04 -1.70 -3.62
C ASN A 85 10.92 -0.19 -3.36
N SER A 86 11.42 0.66 -4.25
CA SER A 86 11.20 2.10 -4.14
C SER A 86 9.80 2.49 -4.63
N MET A 87 9.30 3.62 -4.13
CA MET A 87 8.03 4.18 -4.57
C MET A 87 8.24 5.11 -5.77
N THR A 88 7.46 4.91 -6.85
CA THR A 88 7.43 5.84 -7.98
C THR A 88 6.30 6.88 -7.88
N GLY A 89 5.25 6.62 -7.10
CA GLY A 89 4.14 7.57 -6.96
C GLY A 89 2.91 7.01 -6.27
N ILE A 90 1.87 7.85 -6.19
CA ILE A 90 0.54 7.50 -5.67
C ILE A 90 -0.45 7.52 -6.82
N ALA A 91 -1.28 6.48 -6.92
CA ALA A 91 -2.39 6.44 -7.85
C ALA A 91 -3.72 6.51 -7.10
N SER A 92 -4.57 7.48 -7.46
CA SER A 92 -5.85 7.68 -6.81
C SER A 92 -6.83 6.54 -7.13
N LEU A 93 -7.15 5.75 -6.12
CA LEU A 93 -8.29 4.84 -6.13
C LEU A 93 -9.54 5.57 -5.65
N ASN A 94 -9.42 6.52 -4.71
CA ASN A 94 -10.52 7.26 -4.09
C ASN A 94 -11.62 6.32 -3.58
N ALA A 95 -11.22 5.29 -2.84
CA ALA A 95 -12.12 4.26 -2.33
C ALA A 95 -12.42 4.50 -0.85
N ALA A 96 -13.70 4.42 -0.46
CA ALA A 96 -14.10 4.62 0.94
C ALA A 96 -14.07 3.31 1.76
N THR A 97 -13.92 2.17 1.08
CA THR A 97 -13.88 0.85 1.71
C THR A 97 -12.76 -0.01 1.14
N LEU A 98 -12.28 -0.96 1.94
CA LEU A 98 -11.19 -1.85 1.54
C LEU A 98 -11.55 -2.72 0.31
N ASN A 99 -12.77 -3.26 0.28
CA ASN A 99 -13.24 -4.05 -0.87
C ASN A 99 -13.30 -3.21 -2.16
N GLU A 100 -13.70 -1.95 -2.04
CA GLU A 100 -13.69 -1.03 -3.17
C GLU A 100 -12.27 -0.70 -3.62
N ALA A 101 -11.34 -0.51 -2.68
CA ALA A 101 -9.93 -0.27 -2.99
C ALA A 101 -9.33 -1.44 -3.76
N PHE A 102 -9.52 -2.68 -3.29
CA PHE A 102 -9.07 -3.88 -3.98
C PHE A 102 -9.63 -3.95 -5.40
N ARG A 103 -10.95 -3.80 -5.55
CA ARG A 103 -11.60 -3.84 -6.88
C ARG A 103 -11.01 -2.79 -7.82
N ARG A 104 -10.92 -1.53 -7.37
CA ARG A 104 -10.42 -0.41 -8.18
C ARG A 104 -8.93 -0.58 -8.52
N TYR A 105 -8.11 -1.15 -7.63
CA TYR A 105 -6.71 -1.43 -7.91
C TYR A 105 -6.57 -2.41 -9.08
N ILE A 106 -7.26 -3.54 -9.03
CA ILE A 106 -7.22 -4.55 -10.09
C ILE A 106 -7.71 -3.97 -11.43
N GLU A 107 -8.84 -3.26 -11.40
CA GLU A 107 -9.44 -2.69 -12.61
C GLU A 107 -8.63 -1.57 -13.24
N ARG A 108 -7.92 -0.76 -12.44
CA ARG A 108 -7.24 0.45 -12.93
C ARG A 108 -5.76 0.25 -13.08
N ILE A 109 -5.08 -0.36 -12.12
CA ILE A 109 -3.63 -0.42 -12.09
C ILE A 109 -3.14 -1.65 -12.86
N GLU A 110 -3.60 -2.85 -12.47
CA GLU A 110 -3.15 -4.09 -13.13
C GLU A 110 -3.62 -4.17 -14.59
N CYS A 111 -4.87 -3.80 -14.86
CA CYS A 111 -5.39 -3.81 -16.23
C CYS A 111 -4.68 -2.79 -17.14
N GLN A 112 -4.16 -1.68 -16.61
CA GLN A 112 -3.39 -0.71 -17.39
C GLN A 112 -1.97 -1.22 -17.68
N ALA A 113 -1.31 -1.84 -16.70
CA ALA A 113 -0.01 -2.49 -16.92
C ALA A 113 -0.09 -3.57 -18.02
N LEU A 114 -1.14 -4.39 -18.01
CA LEU A 114 -1.36 -5.43 -19.04
C LEU A 114 -1.60 -4.84 -20.44
N LYS A 115 -2.33 -3.72 -20.54
CA LYS A 115 -2.60 -3.06 -21.83
C LYS A 115 -1.35 -2.42 -22.43
N GLN A 116 -0.47 -1.87 -21.59
CA GLN A 116 0.81 -1.29 -22.04
C GLN A 116 1.76 -2.37 -22.56
N HIS A 117 1.86 -3.52 -21.89
CA HIS A 117 2.66 -4.65 -22.37
C HIS A 117 2.15 -5.25 -23.69
N HIS A 118 0.83 -5.33 -23.90
CA HIS A 118 0.27 -5.87 -25.15
C HIS A 118 0.40 -4.90 -26.35
N SER A 119 0.51 -3.60 -26.10
CA SER A 119 0.70 -2.58 -27.14
C SER A 119 2.13 -2.49 -27.69
N LEU A 120 3.12 -3.10 -27.01
CA LEU A 120 4.53 -3.05 -27.38
C LEU A 120 5.03 -4.28 -28.17
N ASN A 121 4.15 -5.24 -28.48
CA ASN A 121 4.43 -6.31 -29.43
C ASN A 121 3.49 -6.23 -30.65
N PRO A 122 3.58 -5.19 -31.51
CA PRO A 122 3.22 -5.38 -32.90
C PRO A 122 4.30 -6.27 -33.53
N CYS A 123 3.86 -7.29 -34.26
CA CYS A 123 4.64 -8.32 -34.95
C CYS A 123 5.96 -7.84 -35.58
#